data_AF-A0A4R9C0I3-F1
#
_entry.id   AF-A0A4R9C0I3-F1
#
_cell.length_a   1.000
_cell.length_b   1.000
_cell.length_c   1.000
_cell.angle_alpha   90.00
_cell.angle_beta   90.00
_cell.angle_gamma   90.00
#
_symmetry.space_group_name_H-M   'P 1'
#
loop_
_entity.id
_entity.type
_entity.pdbx_description
1 polymer ?
#
loop_
_entity_poly.entity_id
_entity_poly.type
_entity_poly.pdbx_seq_one_letter_code
_entity_poly.pdbx_strand_id
1 'polypeptide(L)'
;FGAEPWTQAMRKEIERRLGITALDIYGLSEVMGPGVAMECLETTDGPTIWEDHFYPEIVNPHDGTPLADGEHGELLFTTLTKEALPVIRYRTRDLTRLLPGTARTMRRMDRISGRSDDMLIIRGVN
;
A
#
# COMPACT_ATOMS: atom_id res chain seq x y z
N PHE A 1 -2.95 -4.80 -11.05
CA PHE A 1 -4.29 -4.41 -10.56
C PHE A 1 -4.10 -3.52 -9.35
N GLY A 2 -4.94 -2.51 -9.17
CA GLY A 2 -4.75 -1.49 -8.12
C GLY A 2 -5.95 -0.55 -8.06
N ALA A 3 -5.81 0.58 -7.39
CA ALA A 3 -6.85 1.58 -7.10
C ALA A 3 -7.99 1.13 -6.16
N GLU A 4 -8.27 -0.16 -6.05
CA GLU A 4 -9.19 -0.72 -5.06
C GLU A 4 -8.67 -2.03 -4.44
N PRO A 5 -9.08 -2.36 -3.20
CA PRO A 5 -8.71 -3.64 -2.59
C PRO A 5 -9.27 -4.83 -3.39
N TRP A 6 -8.43 -5.84 -3.60
CA TRP A 6 -8.80 -7.06 -4.32
C TRP A 6 -8.27 -8.30 -3.63
N THR A 7 -9.10 -9.34 -3.48
CA THR A 7 -8.82 -10.53 -2.65
C THR A 7 -7.87 -11.52 -3.32
N GLN A 8 -7.21 -12.37 -2.51
CA GLN A 8 -6.45 -13.51 -3.03
C GLN A 8 -7.32 -14.49 -3.83
N ALA A 9 -8.59 -14.64 -3.47
CA ALA A 9 -9.54 -15.42 -4.26
C ALA A 9 -9.76 -14.79 -5.64
N MET A 10 -9.92 -13.46 -5.70
CA MET A 10 -10.04 -12.73 -6.97
C MET A 10 -8.77 -12.82 -7.81
N ARG A 11 -7.59 -12.70 -7.19
CA ARG A 11 -6.30 -12.92 -7.86
C ARG A 11 -6.24 -14.27 -8.56
N LYS A 12 -6.44 -15.35 -7.81
CA LYS A 12 -6.40 -16.71 -8.34
C LYS A 12 -7.38 -16.91 -9.49
N GLU A 13 -8.58 -16.33 -9.39
CA GLU A 13 -9.57 -16.47 -10.44
C GLU A 13 -9.21 -15.71 -11.72
N ILE A 14 -8.65 -14.50 -11.60
CA ILE A 14 -8.15 -13.71 -12.74
C ILE A 14 -7.00 -14.46 -13.43
N GLU A 15 -6.00 -14.90 -12.66
CA GLU A 15 -4.83 -15.61 -13.18
C GLU A 15 -5.24 -16.90 -13.90
N ARG A 16 -6.14 -17.68 -13.29
CA ARG A 16 -6.65 -18.94 -13.87
C ARG A 16 -7.41 -18.71 -15.17
N ARG A 17 -8.26 -17.67 -15.25
CA ARG A 17 -9.09 -17.42 -16.44
C ARG A 17 -8.31 -16.81 -17.59
N LEU A 18 -7.35 -15.96 -17.30
CA LEU A 18 -6.64 -15.17 -18.31
C LEU A 18 -5.26 -15.72 -18.65
N GLY A 19 -4.70 -16.65 -17.86
CA GLY A 19 -3.37 -17.20 -18.08
C GLY A 19 -2.26 -16.16 -17.86
N ILE A 20 -2.47 -15.22 -16.93
CA ILE A 20 -1.53 -14.14 -16.59
C ILE A 20 -1.08 -14.27 -15.14
N THR A 21 0.01 -13.59 -14.77
CA THR A 21 0.35 -13.30 -13.38
C THR A 21 -0.20 -11.93 -13.01
N ALA A 22 -1.00 -11.87 -11.94
CA ALA A 22 -1.64 -10.64 -11.51
C ALA A 22 -0.83 -10.03 -10.36
N LEU A 23 -0.33 -8.80 -10.55
CA LEU A 23 0.46 -8.07 -9.55
C LEU A 23 -0.32 -6.90 -8.96
N ASP A 24 -0.02 -6.56 -7.71
CA ASP A 24 -0.63 -5.45 -6.98
C ASP A 24 0.16 -4.14 -7.11
N ILE A 25 -0.52 -3.05 -7.47
CA ILE A 25 0.03 -1.69 -7.51
C ILE A 25 -0.76 -0.79 -6.57
N TYR A 26 -0.07 -0.06 -5.72
CA TYR A 26 -0.66 0.83 -4.73
C TYR A 26 -0.23 2.29 -4.96
N GLY A 27 -1.14 3.19 -4.62
CA GLY A 27 -0.90 4.63 -4.63
C GLY A 27 -2.18 5.42 -4.40
N LEU A 28 -2.00 6.66 -3.95
CA LEU A 28 -3.06 7.65 -3.69
C LEU A 28 -2.60 9.02 -4.16
N SER A 29 -3.56 9.85 -4.58
CA SER A 29 -3.30 11.12 -5.25
C SER A 29 -2.48 12.11 -4.42
N GLU A 30 -2.70 12.12 -3.11
CA GLU A 30 -2.13 13.07 -2.16
C GLU A 30 -0.63 12.84 -2.00
N VAL A 31 -0.20 11.57 -2.04
CA VAL A 31 1.22 11.21 -2.04
C VAL A 31 1.81 11.43 -3.43
N MET A 32 1.25 10.81 -4.48
CA MET A 32 1.69 11.00 -5.87
C MET A 32 0.62 10.54 -6.89
N GLY A 33 -0.01 9.40 -6.64
CA GLY A 33 -0.76 8.62 -7.61
C GLY A 33 -0.29 7.17 -7.63
N PRO A 34 -0.64 6.37 -8.64
CA PRO A 34 -0.17 4.99 -8.75
C PRO A 34 1.36 4.93 -8.84
N GLY A 35 1.97 3.92 -8.20
CA GLY A 35 3.42 3.72 -8.19
C GLY A 35 4.10 4.13 -6.89
N VAL A 36 3.34 4.37 -5.81
CA VAL A 36 3.92 4.50 -4.46
C VAL A 36 4.49 3.17 -3.99
N ALA A 37 3.80 2.07 -4.29
CA ALA A 37 4.29 0.71 -4.07
C ALA A 37 3.86 -0.22 -5.20
N MET A 38 4.67 -1.24 -5.49
CA MET A 38 4.42 -2.22 -6.56
C MET A 38 4.94 -3.60 -6.16
N GLU A 39 4.15 -4.63 -6.40
CA GLU A 39 4.54 -6.01 -6.13
C GLU A 39 5.56 -6.51 -7.17
N CYS A 40 6.55 -7.27 -6.71
CA CYS A 40 7.57 -7.85 -7.59
C CYS A 40 7.08 -9.18 -8.19
N LEU A 41 7.29 -9.36 -9.49
CA LEU A 41 6.88 -10.57 -10.22
C LEU A 41 7.54 -11.84 -9.64
N GLU A 42 8.77 -11.71 -9.16
CA GLU A 42 9.57 -12.82 -8.63
C GLU A 42 9.01 -13.42 -7.33
N THR A 43 8.31 -12.65 -6.51
CA THR A 43 7.89 -13.06 -5.16
C THR A 43 6.38 -13.05 -4.95
N THR A 44 5.64 -12.15 -5.60
CA THR A 44 4.17 -12.03 -5.46
C THR A 44 3.72 -11.98 -3.98
N ASP A 45 4.48 -11.29 -3.15
CA ASP A 45 4.35 -11.28 -1.69
C ASP A 45 3.94 -9.90 -1.13
N GLY A 46 3.19 -9.12 -1.92
CA GLY A 46 2.70 -7.79 -1.56
C GLY A 46 3.52 -6.63 -2.15
N PRO A 47 2.94 -5.42 -2.23
CA PRO A 47 3.63 -4.27 -2.83
C PRO A 47 4.90 -3.89 -2.08
N THR A 48 6.05 -3.88 -2.78
CA THR A 48 7.27 -3.23 -2.31
C THR A 48 7.09 -1.72 -2.36
N ILE A 49 7.36 -1.04 -1.25
CA ILE A 49 7.24 0.41 -1.13
C ILE A 49 8.52 1.05 -1.66
N TRP A 50 8.40 2.06 -2.52
CA TRP A 50 9.57 2.84 -2.98
C TRP A 50 9.94 3.88 -1.93
N GLU A 51 10.44 3.40 -0.78
CA GLU A 51 10.70 4.20 0.42
C GLU A 51 11.89 5.17 0.31
N ASP A 52 12.62 5.12 -0.79
CA ASP A 52 13.55 6.17 -1.24
C ASP A 52 12.82 7.45 -1.69
N HIS A 53 11.56 7.36 -2.10
CA HIS A 53 10.70 8.49 -2.45
C HIS A 53 9.56 8.73 -1.44
N PHE A 54 9.03 7.66 -0.84
CA PHE A 54 7.83 7.70 0.01
C PHE A 54 8.07 6.94 1.31
N TYR A 55 8.49 7.64 2.36
CA TYR A 55 8.82 7.04 3.64
C TYR A 55 7.55 6.54 4.37
N PRO A 56 7.43 5.23 4.67
CA PRO A 56 6.24 4.69 5.32
C PRO A 56 6.36 4.62 6.84
N GLU A 57 5.23 4.80 7.52
CA GLU A 57 5.06 4.53 8.95
C GLU A 57 3.74 3.76 9.17
N ILE A 58 3.66 2.96 10.24
CA ILE A 58 2.41 2.39 10.73
C ILE A 58 2.12 2.99 12.11
N VAL A 59 0.88 3.43 12.31
CA VAL A 59 0.42 3.96 13.61
C VAL A 59 -0.87 3.31 14.05
N ASN A 60 -1.14 3.34 15.36
CA ASN A 60 -2.46 3.02 15.88
C ASN A 60 -3.47 4.07 15.36
N PRO A 61 -4.57 3.65 14.70
CA PRO A 61 -5.53 4.59 14.09
C PRO A 61 -6.25 5.49 15.13
N HIS A 62 -6.34 5.06 16.39
CA HIS A 62 -7.07 5.77 17.44
C HIS A 62 -6.25 6.89 18.08
N ASP A 63 -5.01 6.62 18.48
CA ASP A 63 -4.17 7.55 19.24
C ASP A 63 -2.93 8.05 18.47
N GLY A 64 -2.65 7.49 17.29
CA GLY A 64 -1.52 7.88 16.43
C GLY A 64 -0.16 7.42 16.93
N THR A 65 -0.10 6.52 17.92
CA THR A 65 1.16 5.96 18.43
C THR A 65 1.85 5.10 17.35
N PRO A 66 3.17 5.25 17.13
CA PRO A 66 3.90 4.40 16.19
C PRO A 66 3.86 2.93 16.58
N LEU A 67 3.66 2.06 15.60
CA LEU A 67 3.69 0.61 15.76
C LEU A 67 4.95 0.03 15.12
N ALA A 68 5.39 -1.13 15.60
CA ALA A 68 6.54 -1.83 15.06
C ALA A 68 6.20 -2.47 13.69
N ASP A 69 7.24 -2.69 12.87
CA ASP A 69 7.08 -3.47 11.64
C ASP A 69 6.47 -4.85 11.95
N GLY A 70 5.47 -5.25 11.17
CA GLY A 70 4.67 -6.47 11.35
C GLY A 70 3.34 -6.27 12.10
N GLU A 71 3.18 -5.18 12.85
CA GLU A 71 1.92 -4.86 13.54
C GLU A 71 0.91 -4.19 12.60
N HIS A 72 -0.37 -4.53 12.76
CA HIS A 72 -1.45 -3.95 11.94
C HIS A 72 -1.86 -2.58 12.47
N GLY A 73 -1.94 -1.60 11.56
CA GLY A 73 -2.36 -0.24 11.87
C GLY A 73 -2.65 0.58 10.61
N GLU A 74 -2.69 1.89 10.77
CA GLU A 74 -2.91 2.83 9.68
C GLU A 74 -1.58 3.24 9.03
N LEU A 75 -1.55 3.20 7.71
CA LEU A 75 -0.39 3.60 6.92
C LEU A 75 -0.28 5.11 6.81
N LEU A 76 0.92 5.63 7.04
CA LEU A 76 1.29 7.01 6.82
C LEU A 76 2.41 7.11 5.79
N PHE A 77 2.44 8.22 5.06
CA PHE A 77 3.55 8.56 4.17
C PHE A 77 4.12 9.95 4.42
N THR A 78 5.44 10.04 4.30
CA THR A 78 6.17 11.30 4.13
C THR A 78 6.88 11.27 2.78
N THR A 79 6.67 12.28 1.94
CA THR A 79 7.35 12.37 0.64
C THR A 79 8.75 12.95 0.81
N LEU A 80 9.76 12.27 0.26
CA LEU A 80 11.17 12.65 0.40
C LEU A 80 11.68 13.52 -0.75
N THR A 81 11.00 13.49 -1.89
CA THR A 81 11.51 14.06 -3.16
C THR A 81 10.49 14.93 -3.91
N LYS A 82 9.28 15.13 -3.37
CA LYS A 82 8.27 16.02 -3.99
C LYS A 82 8.57 17.48 -3.66
N GLU A 83 8.61 18.32 -4.70
CA GLU A 83 8.85 19.76 -4.55
C GLU A 83 7.56 20.57 -4.44
N ALA A 84 6.60 20.36 -5.35
CA ALA A 84 5.42 21.22 -5.45
C ALA A 84 4.40 21.02 -4.32
N LEU A 85 4.26 19.78 -3.83
CA LEU A 85 3.34 19.43 -2.75
C LEU A 85 3.95 18.33 -1.87
N PRO A 86 4.97 18.66 -1.05
CA PRO A 86 5.48 17.73 -0.07
C PRO A 86 4.42 17.45 0.99
N VAL A 87 4.22 16.18 1.33
CA VAL A 87 3.35 15.77 2.43
C VAL A 87 4.19 15.18 3.55
N ILE A 88 3.87 15.54 4.78
CA ILE A 88 4.57 15.12 5.99
C ILE A 88 3.60 14.34 6.85
N ARG A 89 3.91 13.07 7.14
CA ARG A 89 3.10 12.16 7.95
C ARG A 89 1.62 12.14 7.54
N TYR A 90 1.36 12.07 6.24
CA TYR A 90 0.02 12.02 5.68
C TYR A 90 -0.68 10.71 6.06
N ARG A 91 -1.83 10.82 6.74
CA ARG A 91 -2.68 9.70 7.15
C ARG A 91 -3.49 9.18 5.96
N THR A 92 -3.12 8.03 5.41
CA THR A 92 -3.81 7.49 4.22
C THR A 92 -5.19 6.92 4.54
N ARG A 93 -5.43 6.62 5.82
CA ARG A 93 -6.58 5.85 6.33
C ARG A 93 -6.59 4.39 5.89
N ASP A 94 -5.63 3.93 5.10
CA ASP A 94 -5.53 2.53 4.72
C ASP A 94 -4.96 1.69 5.87
N LEU A 95 -5.63 0.57 6.17
CA LEU A 95 -5.20 -0.37 7.20
C LEU A 95 -4.33 -1.47 6.59
N THR A 96 -3.09 -1.57 7.06
CA THR A 96 -2.09 -2.56 6.61
C THR A 96 -1.03 -2.77 7.70
N ARG A 97 0.10 -3.37 7.34
CA ARG A 97 1.31 -3.50 8.16
C ARG A 97 2.53 -3.47 7.24
N LEU A 98 3.67 -3.08 7.80
CA LEU A 98 4.95 -3.18 7.11
C LEU A 98 5.55 -4.56 7.27
N LEU A 99 6.13 -5.08 6.19
CA LEU A 99 6.80 -6.37 6.14
C LEU A 99 8.24 -6.17 5.65
N PRO A 100 9.20 -6.98 6.12
CA PRO A 100 10.58 -6.89 5.66
C PRO A 100 10.70 -7.10 4.14
N GLY A 101 11.65 -6.41 3.51
CA GLY A 101 11.96 -6.57 2.09
C GLY A 101 12.38 -8.01 1.74
N THR A 102 12.04 -8.44 0.53
CA THR A 102 12.34 -9.79 0.01
C THR A 102 13.05 -9.71 -1.33
N ALA A 103 12.34 -9.36 -2.40
CA ALA A 103 12.90 -9.20 -3.75
C ALA A 103 13.74 -7.93 -3.90
N ARG A 104 13.54 -6.95 -3.02
CA ARG A 104 14.24 -5.66 -2.97
C ARG A 104 14.62 -5.34 -1.52
N THR A 105 15.57 -4.42 -1.35
CA THR A 105 15.98 -3.93 -0.02
C THR A 105 14.83 -3.24 0.70
N MET A 106 14.00 -2.52 -0.03
CA MET A 106 12.87 -1.79 0.53
C MET A 106 11.81 -2.74 1.12
N ARG A 107 11.14 -2.26 2.17
CA ARG A 107 10.04 -2.93 2.85
C ARG A 107 8.84 -3.08 1.94
N ARG A 108 7.95 -4.01 2.31
CA ARG A 108 6.66 -4.25 1.67
C ARG A 108 5.54 -3.77 2.57
N MET A 109 4.38 -3.53 1.98
CA MET A 109 3.11 -3.48 2.70
C MET A 109 2.34 -4.78 2.49
N ASP A 110 1.59 -5.19 3.51
CA ASP A 110 0.56 -6.21 3.32
C ASP A 110 -0.62 -5.61 2.53
N ARG A 111 -1.51 -6.47 2.05
CA ARG A 111 -2.73 -6.04 1.37
C ARG A 111 -3.58 -5.19 2.32
N ILE A 112 -4.22 -4.17 1.74
CA ILE A 112 -5.10 -3.28 2.49
C ILE A 112 -6.32 -4.07 2.96
N SER A 113 -6.52 -4.13 4.28
CA SER A 113 -7.62 -4.86 4.91
C SER A 113 -8.90 -4.03 5.00
N GLY A 114 -8.78 -2.70 4.90
CA GLY A 114 -9.89 -1.77 4.95
C GLY A 114 -9.39 -0.34 5.13
N ARG A 115 -10.32 0.56 5.44
CA ARG A 115 -10.03 1.95 5.79
C ARG A 115 -10.44 2.25 7.23
N SER A 116 -9.74 3.19 7.87
CA SER A 116 -10.06 3.67 9.23
C SER A 116 -11.15 4.75 9.25
N ASP A 117 -11.65 5.16 8.08
CA ASP A 117 -12.71 6.14 7.89
C ASP A 117 -13.96 5.53 7.22
N ASP A 118 -15.02 6.33 7.09
CA ASP A 118 -16.30 5.93 6.48
C ASP A 118 -16.28 5.97 4.93
N MET A 119 -15.11 6.10 4.30
CA MET A 119 -15.00 6.27 2.85
C MET A 119 -15.24 4.95 2.12
N LEU A 120 -16.20 4.95 1.18
CA LEU A 120 -16.53 3.80 0.35
C LEU A 120 -15.81 3.88 -0.99
N ILE A 121 -14.95 2.91 -1.29
CA ILE A 121 -14.37 2.74 -2.63
C ILE A 121 -15.31 1.88 -3.46
N ILE A 122 -15.93 2.46 -4.48
CA ILE A 122 -16.83 1.73 -5.39
C ILE A 122 -16.28 1.82 -6.81
N ARG A 123 -15.73 0.70 -7.32
CA ARG A 123 -15.12 0.59 -8.66
C ARG A 123 -13.92 1.53 -8.85
N GLY A 124 -13.03 1.57 -7.86
CA GLY A 124 -11.80 2.39 -7.90
C GLY A 124 -12.01 3.90 -7.83
N VAL A 125 -13.21 4.38 -7.46
CA VAL A 125 -13.50 5.80 -7.21
C VAL A 125 -13.67 6.00 -5.71
N ASN A 126 -12.90 6.94 -5.17
CA ASN A 126 -13.02 7.48 -3.80
C ASN A 126 -14.10 8.55 -3.71
#